data_AF-A0A6Y2KNT5-F1
#
_entry.id   AF-A0A6Y2KNT5-F1
#
_cell.length_a   1.000
_cell.length_b   1.000
_cell.length_c   1.000
_cell.angle_alpha   90.00
_cell.angle_beta   90.00
_cell.angle_gamma   90.00
#
_symmetry.space_group_name_H-M   'P 1'
#
loop_
_entity.id
_entity.type
_entity.pdbx_description
1 polymer ?
#
loop_
_entity_poly.entity_id
_entity_poly.type
_entity_poly.pdbx_seq_one_letter_code
_entity_poly.pdbx_strand_id
1 'polypeptide(L)'
;MKKSPRAQSLERSESLATEVLNLNPRAQDNPTLDSEIYNYRVYAYSWGRYHDPLRNESGTDKDKTEALKAYRRAVTLYERRGDAGKVTDIENKINALG
;
A
#
# COMPACT_ATOMS: atom_id res chain seq x y z
N MET A 1 4.59 46.68 -0.47
CA MET A 1 5.53 46.09 -1.45
C MET A 1 4.79 45.02 -2.24
N LYS A 2 4.81 45.06 -3.58
CA LYS A 2 4.14 44.04 -4.41
C LYS A 2 4.99 42.76 -4.43
N LYS A 3 4.39 41.61 -4.11
CA LYS A 3 5.10 40.32 -4.12
C LYS A 3 5.61 40.01 -5.53
N SER A 4 6.83 39.49 -5.64
CA SER A 4 7.45 39.10 -6.91
C SER A 4 6.55 38.07 -7.64
N PRO A 5 6.43 38.12 -8.98
CA PRO A 5 5.66 37.14 -9.76
C PRO A 5 6.04 35.68 -9.46
N ARG A 6 7.32 35.43 -9.15
CA ARG A 6 7.80 34.11 -8.74
C ARG A 6 7.24 33.66 -7.40
N ALA A 7 7.12 34.58 -6.44
CA ALA A 7 6.52 34.29 -5.14
C ALA A 7 5.01 34.00 -5.25
N GLN A 8 4.31 34.71 -6.14
CA GLN A 8 2.89 34.44 -6.40
C GLN A 8 2.67 33.10 -7.12
N SER A 9 3.60 32.70 -8.00
CA SER A 9 3.58 31.40 -8.67
C SER A 9 3.82 30.25 -7.67
N LEU A 10 4.77 30.42 -6.75
CA LEU A 10 5.04 29.45 -5.68
C LEU A 10 3.84 29.29 -4.74
N GLU A 11 3.27 30.39 -4.24
CA GLU A 11 2.09 30.35 -3.36
C GLU A 11 0.90 29.67 -4.04
N ARG A 12 0.69 29.91 -5.35
CA ARG A 12 -0.34 29.19 -6.12
C ARG A 12 -0.06 27.70 -6.26
N SER A 13 1.20 27.31 -6.49
CA SER A 13 1.58 25.90 -6.59
C SER A 13 1.42 25.15 -5.27
N GLU A 14 1.71 25.80 -4.14
CA GLU A 14 1.53 25.24 -2.80
C GLU A 14 0.04 25.12 -2.44
N SER A 15 -0.76 26.13 -2.79
CA SER A 15 -2.22 26.11 -2.62
C SER A 15 -2.87 24.97 -3.41
N LEU A 16 -2.47 24.77 -4.66
CA LEU A 16 -2.98 23.68 -5.51
C LEU A 16 -2.53 22.30 -5.02
N ALA A 17 -1.28 22.17 -4.57
CA ALA A 17 -0.79 20.92 -3.98
C ALA A 17 -1.57 20.54 -2.71
N THR A 18 -1.90 21.53 -1.88
CA THR A 18 -2.70 21.35 -0.67
C THR A 18 -4.16 20.99 -0.99
N GLU A 19 -4.74 21.61 -2.02
CA GLU A 19 -6.09 21.30 -2.50
C GLU A 19 -6.18 19.88 -3.06
N VAL A 20 -5.20 19.46 -3.87
CA VAL A 20 -5.11 18.09 -4.41
C VAL A 20 -4.96 17.05 -3.28
N LEU A 21 -4.20 17.36 -2.22
CA LEU A 21 -4.07 16.50 -1.04
C LEU A 21 -5.38 16.41 -0.23
N ASN A 22 -6.15 17.50 -0.16
CA ASN A 22 -7.40 17.55 0.60
C ASN A 22 -8.61 16.94 -0.13
N LEU A 23 -8.58 16.88 -1.46
CA LEU A 23 -9.65 16.26 -2.26
C LEU A 23 -9.62 14.72 -2.25
N ASN A 24 -8.56 14.13 -1.69
CA ASN A 24 -8.43 12.69 -1.57
C ASN A 24 -7.96 12.30 -0.17
N PRO A 25 -8.84 12.20 0.84
CA PRO A 25 -8.48 11.70 2.16
C PRO A 25 -7.92 10.26 2.14
N ARG A 26 -8.04 9.52 1.03
CA ARG A 26 -7.36 8.23 0.81
C ARG A 26 -5.91 8.35 0.29
N ALA A 27 -5.46 9.55 -0.07
CA ALA A 27 -4.07 9.80 -0.47
C ALA A 27 -3.14 10.00 0.74
N GLN A 28 -3.69 10.38 1.90
CA GLN A 28 -2.92 10.43 3.16
C GLN A 28 -2.65 9.04 3.76
N ASP A 29 -3.42 8.02 3.35
CA ASP A 29 -3.33 6.65 3.88
C ASP A 29 -2.40 5.71 3.11
N ASN A 30 -1.61 6.19 2.14
CA ASN A 30 -0.75 5.27 1.40
C ASN A 30 0.69 5.78 1.25
N PRO A 31 1.51 5.67 2.30
CA PRO A 31 2.93 5.89 2.18
C PRO A 31 3.51 4.79 1.27
N THR A 32 4.05 5.20 0.12
CA THR A 32 5.16 4.51 -0.55
C THR A 32 4.99 2.99 -0.79
N LEU A 33 3.87 2.55 -1.37
CA LEU A 33 3.72 1.21 -1.97
C LEU A 33 4.31 1.13 -3.41
N ASP A 34 5.32 1.94 -3.74
CA ASP A 34 5.97 2.01 -5.05
C ASP A 34 6.99 0.87 -5.27
N SER A 35 6.58 -0.37 -5.00
CA SER A 35 7.21 -1.50 -5.69
C SER A 35 6.14 -2.12 -6.58
N GLU A 36 6.42 -2.18 -7.88
CA GLU A 36 5.53 -2.77 -8.89
C GLU A 36 5.10 -4.20 -8.54
N ILE A 37 5.92 -4.92 -7.76
CA ILE A 37 5.65 -6.24 -7.20
C ILE A 37 4.30 -6.28 -6.45
N TYR A 38 3.94 -5.19 -5.76
CA TYR A 38 2.71 -5.10 -4.97
C TYR A 38 1.47 -4.71 -5.76
N ASN A 39 1.60 -4.39 -7.06
CA ASN A 39 0.46 -4.02 -7.89
C ASN A 39 -0.22 -5.21 -8.56
N TYR A 40 0.40 -6.39 -8.51
CA TYR A 40 -0.20 -7.62 -9.02
C TYR A 40 -0.63 -8.54 -7.89
N ARG A 41 -1.92 -8.93 -7.87
CA ARG A 41 -2.54 -9.69 -6.76
C ARG A 41 -1.77 -10.97 -6.38
N VAL A 42 -1.23 -11.68 -7.37
CA VAL A 42 -0.49 -12.94 -7.16
C VAL A 42 0.88 -12.66 -6.56
N TYR A 43 1.55 -11.58 -6.98
CA TYR A 43 2.87 -11.21 -6.49
C TYR A 43 2.78 -10.63 -5.08
N ALA A 44 1.82 -9.76 -4.80
CA ALA A 44 1.55 -9.31 -3.44
C ALA A 44 1.29 -10.48 -2.49
N TYR A 45 0.46 -11.46 -2.91
CA TYR A 45 0.20 -12.65 -2.10
C TYR A 45 1.45 -13.53 -1.90
N SER A 46 2.21 -13.76 -2.97
CA SER A 46 3.42 -14.59 -2.92
C SER A 46 4.51 -13.95 -2.07
N TRP A 47 4.66 -12.63 -2.17
CA TRP A 47 5.58 -11.85 -1.34
C TRP A 47 5.21 -11.94 0.14
N GLY A 48 3.91 -11.80 0.45
CA GLY A 48 3.41 -11.98 1.80
C GLY A 48 3.76 -13.36 2.37
N ARG A 49 3.55 -14.42 1.59
CA ARG A 49 3.91 -15.80 1.98
C ARG A 49 5.41 -15.96 2.22
N TYR A 50 6.21 -15.37 1.34
CA TYR A 50 7.66 -15.53 1.37
C TYR A 50 8.28 -14.96 2.65
N HIS A 51 7.76 -13.82 3.11
CA HIS A 51 8.15 -13.17 4.37
C HIS A 51 7.39 -13.66 5.62
N ASP A 52 6.32 -14.45 5.45
CA ASP A 52 5.48 -14.92 6.55
C ASP A 52 6.25 -15.81 7.55
N PRO A 53 6.44 -15.38 8.81
CA PRO A 53 7.18 -16.15 9.82
C PRO A 53 6.48 -17.45 10.24
N LEU A 54 5.18 -17.60 9.96
CA LEU A 54 4.44 -18.84 10.24
C LEU A 54 4.59 -19.87 9.10
N ARG A 55 5.31 -19.53 8.02
CA ARG A 55 5.53 -20.41 6.87
C ARG A 55 6.97 -20.90 6.80
N ASN A 56 7.12 -22.19 6.53
CA ASN A 56 8.42 -22.87 6.41
C ASN A 56 9.09 -22.70 5.03
N GLU A 57 8.77 -21.62 4.30
CA GLU A 57 9.40 -21.33 3.00
C GLU A 57 10.85 -20.87 3.22
N SER A 58 11.81 -21.60 2.63
CA SER A 58 13.25 -21.34 2.79
C SER A 58 13.73 -20.18 1.91
N GLY A 59 14.80 -19.49 2.34
CA GLY A 59 15.56 -18.57 1.49
C GLY A 59 15.27 -17.07 1.68
N THR A 60 14.55 -16.66 2.73
CA THR A 60 14.31 -15.23 3.01
C THR A 60 14.10 -14.93 4.48
N ASP A 61 14.50 -13.71 4.85
CA ASP A 61 14.28 -13.14 6.18
C ASP A 61 12.78 -13.05 6.45
N LYS A 62 12.37 -13.80 7.48
CA LYS A 62 10.99 -13.81 7.96
C LYS A 62 10.70 -12.48 8.64
N ASP A 63 9.94 -11.65 7.95
CA ASP A 63 9.58 -10.30 8.40
C ASP A 63 8.05 -10.20 8.46
N LYS A 64 7.53 -10.21 9.69
CA LYS A 64 6.09 -10.05 9.96
C LYS A 64 5.54 -8.77 9.34
N THR A 65 6.30 -7.67 9.35
CA THR A 65 5.85 -6.36 8.87
C THR A 65 5.70 -6.38 7.35
N GLU A 66 6.69 -6.89 6.62
CA GLU A 66 6.60 -7.03 5.16
C GLU A 66 5.52 -8.05 4.76
N ALA A 67 5.36 -9.15 5.51
CA ALA A 67 4.27 -10.10 5.29
C ALA A 67 2.89 -9.45 5.41
N LEU A 68 2.65 -8.69 6.49
CA LEU A 68 1.38 -7.98 6.72
C LEU A 68 1.12 -6.91 5.65
N LYS A 69 2.13 -6.13 5.27
CA LYS A 69 2.04 -5.13 4.21
C LYS A 69 1.61 -5.76 2.89
N ALA A 70 2.26 -6.85 2.51
CA ALA A 70 1.98 -7.57 1.28
C ALA A 70 0.59 -8.24 1.28
N TYR A 71 0.20 -8.89 2.38
CA TYR A 71 -1.12 -9.50 2.52
C TYR A 71 -2.25 -8.47 2.47
N ARG A 72 -2.14 -7.33 3.15
CA ARG A 72 -3.15 -6.26 3.08
C ARG A 72 -3.32 -5.75 1.65
N ARG A 73 -2.22 -5.58 0.92
CA ARG A 73 -2.29 -5.21 -0.49
C ARG A 73 -2.94 -6.28 -1.35
N ALA A 74 -2.64 -7.56 -1.09
CA ALA A 74 -3.27 -8.67 -1.79
C ALA A 74 -4.79 -8.69 -1.56
N VAL A 75 -5.26 -8.46 -0.32
CA VAL A 75 -6.70 -8.34 -0.01
C VAL A 75 -7.35 -7.29 -0.92
N THR A 76 -6.85 -6.06 -0.92
CA THR A 76 -7.41 -4.98 -1.76
C THR A 76 -7.49 -5.35 -3.24
N LEU A 77 -6.49 -6.07 -3.76
CA LEU A 77 -6.47 -6.46 -5.17
C LEU A 77 -7.40 -7.64 -5.49
N TYR A 78 -7.59 -8.58 -4.56
CA TYR A 78 -8.55 -9.68 -4.72
C TYR A 78 -9.99 -9.22 -4.50
N GLU A 79 -10.24 -8.27 -3.60
CA GLU A 79 -11.55 -7.61 -3.43
C GLU A 79 -12.00 -6.92 -4.72
N ARG A 80 -11.12 -6.12 -5.34
CA ARG A 80 -11.39 -5.46 -6.63
C ARG A 80 -11.72 -6.43 -7.76
N ARG A 81 -11.23 -7.67 -7.67
CA ARG A 81 -11.50 -8.75 -8.62
C ARG A 81 -12.79 -9.51 -8.31
N GLY A 82 -13.39 -9.32 -7.13
CA GLY A 82 -14.55 -10.08 -6.65
C GLY A 82 -14.22 -11.49 -6.17
N ASP A 83 -12.97 -11.75 -5.77
CA ASP A 83 -12.49 -13.09 -5.37
C ASP A 83 -12.60 -13.28 -3.84
N ALA A 84 -13.84 -13.41 -3.34
CA ALA A 84 -14.13 -13.44 -1.91
C ALA A 84 -13.43 -14.60 -1.17
N GLY A 85 -13.27 -15.76 -1.80
CA GLY A 85 -12.58 -16.90 -1.20
C GLY A 85 -11.11 -16.58 -0.91
N LYS A 86 -10.42 -15.92 -1.85
CA LYS A 86 -9.04 -15.48 -1.64
C LYS A 86 -8.93 -14.39 -0.58
N VAL A 87 -9.90 -13.48 -0.51
CA VAL A 87 -9.93 -12.45 0.53
C VAL A 87 -9.98 -13.09 1.92
N THR A 88 -10.96 -13.96 2.17
CA THR A 88 -11.08 -14.66 3.46
C THR A 88 -9.84 -15.47 3.81
N ASP A 89 -9.26 -16.18 2.84
CA ASP A 89 -8.02 -16.94 3.05
C ASP A 89 -6.84 -16.05 3.49
N ILE A 90 -6.73 -14.84 2.94
CA ILE A 90 -5.63 -13.91 3.26
C ILE A 90 -5.91 -13.20 4.58
N GLU A 91 -7.14 -12.81 4.88
CA GLU A 91 -7.54 -12.24 6.16
C GLU A 91 -7.25 -13.20 7.32
N ASN A 92 -7.51 -14.49 7.14
CA ASN A 92 -7.15 -15.51 8.13
C ASN A 92 -5.63 -15.55 8.40
N LYS A 93 -4.80 -15.27 7.40
CA LYS A 93 -3.33 -15.19 7.58
C LYS A 93 -2.91 -13.92 8.29
N ILE A 94 -3.53 -12.80 7.96
CA ILE A 94 -3.34 -11.53 8.68
C ILE A 94 -3.67 -11.72 10.16
N ASN A 95 -4.81 -12.33 10.47
CA ASN A 95 -5.25 -12.61 11.84
C ASN A 95 -4.30 -13.56 12.58
N ALA A 96 -3.77 -14.58 11.90
CA ALA A 96 -2.80 -15.50 12.49
C ALA A 96 -1.48 -14.81 12.83
N LEU A 97 -1.11 -13.75 12.10
CA LEU A 97 0.11 -12.98 12.35
C LEU A 97 -0.02 -12.00 13.52
N GLY A 98 -1.23 -11.56 13.85
CA GLY A 98 -1.53 -10.69 15.01
C GLY A 98 -1.47 -9.20 14.72
#